data_AF-A0A956QE96-F1
#
_entry.id   AF-A0A956QE96-F1
#
_cell.length_a   1.000
_cell.length_b   1.000
_cell.length_c   1.000
_cell.angle_alpha   90.00
_cell.angle_beta   90.00
_cell.angle_gamma   90.00
#
_symmetry.space_group_name_H-M   'P 1'
#
loop_
_entity.id
_entity.type
_entity.pdbx_description
1 polymer ?
#
loop_
_entity_poly.entity_id
_entity_poly.type
_entity_poly.pdbx_seq_one_letter_code
_entity_poly.pdbx_strand_id
1 'polypeptide(L)'
;MVNSTSALGIPHIPRNRERAPLAQEETSVQPTYDELALENAHLRSQLKQAEADAGPIRLDPGAGKLVIKDLTTPDYSVDRLKVKTEGLGDQLELDAFMADGKPALPPLEKYKDMAIEVEDLKARIPEATINRTATSAGAEALAKNGIQDLDIRIGEGGRLTVSGKVDKLIDIPFELTGKLSVGDGGALRFELEKSHIFGVVPVPKLVMGLAASMTGSKLEKVGVRQQDNTFEFDVNSLLPPNIRMGLTNIDSRQGELILEGGSKPTKEVPQPASNPTVITEMGPWGVYHRRGE
;
A
#
# COMPACT_ATOMS: atom_id res chain seq x y z
N MET A 1 -36.35 -24.67 68.04
CA MET A 1 -37.74 -24.77 67.60
C MET A 1 -37.78 -25.74 66.44
N VAL A 2 -38.63 -26.75 66.59
CA VAL A 2 -38.82 -27.91 65.72
C VAL A 2 -39.82 -27.54 64.61
N ASN A 3 -39.80 -28.29 63.51
CA ASN A 3 -40.83 -28.50 62.47
C ASN A 3 -40.35 -28.04 61.06
N SER A 4 -40.60 -28.74 59.96
CA SER A 4 -41.22 -30.05 59.72
C SER A 4 -40.86 -30.55 58.33
N THR A 5 -40.73 -31.86 58.25
CA THR A 5 -40.66 -32.74 57.09
C THR A 5 -41.92 -32.64 56.20
N SER A 6 -41.74 -32.62 54.88
CA SER A 6 -42.73 -33.05 53.85
C SER A 6 -41.93 -33.52 52.63
N ALA A 7 -41.75 -34.82 52.40
CA ALA A 7 -42.68 -35.83 51.89
C ALA A 7 -42.90 -35.78 50.36
N LEU A 8 -42.31 -36.80 49.73
CA LEU A 8 -42.49 -37.38 48.40
C LEU A 8 -43.85 -37.19 47.71
N GLY A 9 -43.80 -36.90 46.41
CA GLY A 9 -44.86 -37.21 45.45
C GLY A 9 -44.24 -37.50 44.08
N ILE A 10 -44.03 -38.79 43.77
CA ILE A 10 -43.59 -39.26 42.45
C ILE A 10 -44.84 -39.34 41.55
N PRO A 11 -44.94 -38.58 40.45
CA PRO A 11 -46.00 -38.79 39.48
C PRO A 11 -45.69 -40.00 38.58
N HIS A 12 -46.70 -40.86 38.49
CA HIS A 12 -46.77 -42.08 37.71
C HIS A 12 -46.65 -41.78 36.20
N ILE A 13 -45.72 -42.44 35.51
CA ILE A 13 -45.57 -42.39 34.04
C ILE A 13 -46.47 -43.47 33.42
N PRO A 14 -47.52 -43.13 32.66
CA PRO A 14 -48.17 -44.09 31.79
C PRO A 14 -47.31 -44.34 30.54
N ARG A 15 -46.80 -45.57 30.41
CA ARG A 15 -46.39 -46.18 29.15
C ARG A 15 -47.63 -46.50 28.32
N ASN A 16 -47.78 -45.93 27.11
CA ASN A 16 -47.86 -46.70 25.86
C ASN A 16 -48.27 -45.84 24.65
N ARG A 17 -47.66 -46.18 23.50
CA ARG A 17 -48.18 -46.09 22.11
C ARG A 17 -48.41 -44.66 21.58
N GLU A 18 -47.90 -44.23 20.42
CA GLU A 18 -47.57 -44.92 19.17
C GLU A 18 -46.33 -44.27 18.52
N ARG A 19 -45.47 -45.10 17.95
CA ARG A 19 -44.49 -44.67 16.96
C ARG A 19 -45.25 -44.44 15.64
N ALA A 20 -45.45 -43.18 15.26
CA ALA A 20 -45.65 -42.83 13.87
C ALA A 20 -44.27 -42.47 13.28
N PRO A 21 -43.78 -43.17 12.25
CA PRO A 21 -42.63 -42.69 11.50
C PRO A 21 -43.14 -41.59 10.54
N LEU A 22 -42.94 -40.33 10.90
CA LEU A 22 -42.91 -39.27 9.89
C LEU A 22 -41.58 -39.41 9.17
N ALA A 23 -41.58 -40.22 8.10
CA ALA A 23 -40.59 -40.09 7.05
C ALA A 23 -40.76 -38.68 6.47
N GLN A 24 -39.95 -37.73 6.95
CA GLN A 24 -39.63 -36.55 6.18
C GLN A 24 -38.73 -37.02 5.05
N GLU A 25 -39.33 -37.33 3.91
CA GLU A 25 -38.62 -37.24 2.64
C GLU A 25 -38.22 -35.77 2.48
N GLU A 26 -37.05 -35.40 2.99
CA GLU A 26 -36.31 -34.25 2.47
C GLU A 26 -35.96 -34.61 1.03
N THR A 27 -36.86 -34.28 0.11
CA THR A 27 -36.53 -34.18 -1.30
C THR A 27 -35.44 -33.13 -1.40
N SER A 28 -34.19 -33.58 -1.48
CA SER A 28 -33.06 -32.74 -1.89
C SER A 28 -33.29 -32.40 -3.36
N VAL A 29 -34.17 -31.43 -3.62
CA VAL A 29 -34.37 -30.86 -4.95
C VAL A 29 -33.06 -30.16 -5.27
N GLN A 30 -32.25 -30.81 -6.10
CA GLN A 30 -31.03 -30.20 -6.60
C GLN A 30 -31.43 -28.97 -7.43
N PRO A 31 -30.86 -27.79 -7.12
CA PRO A 31 -31.21 -26.57 -7.82
C PRO A 31 -30.93 -26.75 -9.31
N THR A 32 -31.87 -26.30 -10.13
CA THR A 32 -31.73 -26.33 -11.58
C THR A 32 -30.64 -25.35 -12.02
N TYR A 33 -30.10 -25.55 -13.23
CA TYR A 33 -29.06 -24.67 -13.77
C TYR A 33 -29.50 -23.21 -13.84
N ASP A 34 -30.78 -22.97 -14.17
CA ASP A 34 -31.34 -21.62 -14.26
C ASP A 34 -31.46 -20.95 -12.90
N GLU A 35 -31.80 -21.71 -11.84
CA GLU A 35 -31.82 -21.22 -10.45
C GLU A 35 -30.40 -20.88 -9.98
N LEU A 36 -29.40 -21.71 -10.29
CA LEU A 36 -28.00 -21.44 -9.96
C LEU A 36 -27.44 -20.23 -10.70
N ALA A 37 -27.84 -20.00 -11.95
CA ALA A 37 -27.43 -18.84 -12.73
C ALA A 37 -28.02 -17.54 -12.16
N LEU A 38 -29.30 -17.58 -11.76
CA LEU A 38 -30.00 -16.44 -11.18
C LEU A 38 -29.46 -16.11 -9.78
N GLU A 39 -29.18 -17.12 -8.96
CA GLU A 39 -28.52 -16.96 -7.67
C GLU A 39 -27.10 -16.41 -7.81
N ASN A 40 -26.30 -16.89 -8.76
CA ASN A 40 -24.98 -16.32 -9.04
C ASN A 40 -25.05 -14.86 -9.46
N ALA A 41 -26.02 -14.48 -10.31
CA ALA A 41 -26.22 -13.10 -10.71
C ALA A 41 -26.60 -12.22 -9.50
N HIS A 42 -27.47 -12.73 -8.63
CA HIS A 42 -27.88 -12.04 -7.41
C HIS A 42 -26.72 -11.86 -6.42
N LEU A 43 -25.96 -12.92 -6.15
CA LEU A 43 -24.79 -12.88 -5.27
C LEU A 43 -23.73 -11.91 -5.80
N ARG A 44 -23.45 -11.91 -7.11
CA ARG A 44 -22.54 -10.93 -7.73
C ARG A 44 -23.03 -9.49 -7.57
N SER A 45 -24.34 -9.26 -7.68
CA SER A 45 -24.92 -7.93 -7.45
C SER A 45 -24.77 -7.50 -6.00
N GLN A 46 -25.07 -8.38 -5.04
CA GLN A 46 -24.89 -8.11 -3.62
C GLN A 46 -23.42 -7.82 -3.29
N LEU A 47 -22.49 -8.59 -3.86
CA LEU A 47 -21.06 -8.42 -3.64
C LEU A 47 -20.59 -7.07 -4.19
N LYS A 48 -21.02 -6.69 -5.40
CA LYS A 48 -20.72 -5.38 -5.97
C LYS A 48 -21.30 -4.22 -5.14
N GLN A 49 -22.47 -4.40 -4.55
CA GLN A 49 -23.11 -3.39 -3.72
C GLN A 49 -22.43 -3.26 -2.35
N ALA A 50 -22.12 -4.37 -1.70
CA ALA A 50 -21.30 -4.40 -0.49
C ALA A 50 -19.90 -3.81 -0.73
N GLU A 51 -19.32 -4.05 -1.91
CA GLU A 51 -18.05 -3.44 -2.31
C GLU A 51 -18.13 -1.92 -2.50
N ALA A 52 -19.25 -1.40 -2.99
CA ALA A 52 -19.49 0.03 -3.13
C ALA A 52 -19.72 0.70 -1.76
N ASP A 53 -20.38 0.00 -0.84
CA ASP A 53 -20.69 0.50 0.51
C ASP A 53 -19.49 0.42 1.47
N ALA A 54 -18.49 -0.42 1.19
CA ALA A 54 -17.33 -0.67 2.05
C ALA A 54 -16.34 0.51 2.19
N GLY A 55 -16.59 1.66 1.54
CA GLY A 55 -15.71 2.82 1.59
C GLY A 55 -14.33 2.60 0.96
N PRO A 56 -13.44 3.61 0.98
CA PRO A 56 -12.16 3.57 0.29
C PRO A 56 -11.11 2.68 0.99
N ILE A 57 -11.35 2.24 2.23
CA ILE A 57 -10.37 1.51 3.05
C ILE A 57 -10.93 0.13 3.38
N ARG A 58 -10.19 -0.93 3.00
CA ARG A 58 -10.53 -2.33 3.27
C ARG A 58 -9.41 -3.00 4.03
N LEU A 59 -9.78 -3.78 5.04
CA LEU A 59 -8.87 -4.52 5.90
C LEU A 59 -9.16 -6.01 5.76
N ASP A 60 -8.13 -6.80 5.49
CA ASP A 60 -8.18 -8.26 5.53
C ASP A 60 -7.21 -8.74 6.62
N PRO A 61 -7.71 -8.89 7.86
CA PRO A 61 -6.89 -9.33 9.00
C PRO A 61 -6.28 -10.71 8.75
N GLY A 62 -7.03 -11.63 8.14
CA GLY A 62 -6.61 -13.01 7.90
C GLY A 62 -5.47 -13.12 6.89
N ALA A 63 -5.46 -12.25 5.87
CA ALA A 63 -4.35 -12.16 4.92
C ALA A 63 -3.26 -11.16 5.32
N GLY A 64 -3.42 -10.44 6.43
CA GLY A 64 -2.51 -9.39 6.87
C GLY A 64 -2.42 -8.21 5.91
N LYS A 65 -3.54 -7.83 5.28
CA LYS A 65 -3.56 -6.85 4.18
C LYS A 65 -4.45 -5.65 4.50
N LEU A 66 -3.99 -4.49 4.09
CA LEU A 66 -4.78 -3.26 4.04
C LEU A 66 -4.77 -2.76 2.59
N VAL A 67 -5.95 -2.45 2.09
CA VAL A 67 -6.17 -1.93 0.74
C VAL A 67 -6.89 -0.60 0.85
N ILE A 68 -6.30 0.44 0.29
CA ILE A 68 -6.95 1.74 0.10
C ILE A 68 -7.15 1.95 -1.40
N LYS A 69 -8.33 2.39 -1.81
CA LYS A 69 -8.67 2.74 -3.19
C LYS A 69 -9.41 4.07 -3.24
N ASP A 70 -9.10 4.87 -4.25
CA ASP A 70 -9.80 6.11 -4.57
C ASP A 70 -9.92 7.10 -3.39
N LEU A 71 -8.94 7.11 -2.48
CA LEU A 71 -8.92 8.04 -1.35
C LEU A 71 -8.43 9.40 -1.85
N THR A 72 -9.26 10.43 -1.70
CA THR A 72 -8.90 11.80 -2.06
C THR A 72 -8.95 12.70 -0.83
N THR A 73 -7.88 13.46 -0.62
CA THR A 73 -7.77 14.49 0.41
C THR A 73 -7.35 15.81 -0.25
N PRO A 74 -7.41 16.96 0.45
CA PRO A 74 -6.88 18.22 -0.07
C PRO A 74 -5.38 18.17 -0.40
N ASP A 75 -4.65 17.25 0.22
CA ASP A 75 -3.19 17.23 0.19
C ASP A 75 -2.61 16.16 -0.73
N TYR A 76 -3.37 15.11 -1.03
CA TYR A 76 -2.97 14.03 -1.90
C TYR A 76 -4.18 13.18 -2.31
N SER A 77 -4.03 12.40 -3.37
CA SER A 77 -4.94 11.30 -3.68
C SER A 77 -4.19 9.99 -3.79
N VAL A 78 -4.83 8.91 -3.36
CA VAL A 78 -4.36 7.53 -3.47
C VAL A 78 -5.36 6.80 -4.34
N ASP A 79 -4.96 6.52 -5.58
CA ASP A 79 -5.76 5.70 -6.50
C ASP A 79 -5.83 4.27 -5.98
N ARG A 80 -4.66 3.75 -5.57
CA ARG A 80 -4.54 2.43 -4.96
C ARG A 80 -3.34 2.41 -4.02
N LEU A 81 -3.52 1.77 -2.89
CA LEU A 81 -2.47 1.37 -1.98
C LEU A 81 -2.84 -0.01 -1.47
N LYS A 82 -1.91 -0.95 -1.62
CA LYS A 82 -2.00 -2.28 -1.03
C LYS A 82 -0.76 -2.47 -0.19
N VAL A 83 -0.98 -2.70 1.10
CA VAL A 83 0.10 -3.01 2.02
C VAL A 83 -0.12 -4.38 2.63
N LYS A 84 0.98 -5.08 2.85
CA LYS A 84 1.07 -6.32 3.59
C LYS A 84 1.83 -6.05 4.88
N THR A 85 1.35 -6.61 5.98
CA THR A 85 1.95 -6.44 7.29
C THR A 85 1.84 -7.73 8.07
N GLU A 86 2.95 -8.16 8.66
CA GLU A 86 3.03 -9.39 9.44
C GLU A 86 2.37 -9.19 10.81
N GLY A 87 1.42 -10.06 11.19
CA GLY A 87 0.77 -10.00 12.50
C GLY A 87 -0.41 -9.02 12.58
N LEU A 88 -0.86 -8.46 11.46
CA LEU A 88 -2.05 -7.60 11.44
C LEU A 88 -3.27 -8.33 12.01
N GLY A 89 -3.49 -9.59 11.63
CA GLY A 89 -4.61 -10.39 12.13
C GLY A 89 -4.63 -10.59 13.64
N ASP A 90 -3.45 -10.63 14.28
CA ASP A 90 -3.32 -10.92 15.71
C ASP A 90 -3.40 -9.65 16.59
N GLN A 91 -3.13 -8.47 16.01
CA GLN A 91 -3.12 -7.19 16.71
C GLN A 91 -4.31 -6.28 16.37
N LEU A 92 -5.14 -6.69 15.42
CA LEU A 92 -6.36 -5.99 15.06
C LEU A 92 -7.49 -6.33 16.05
N GLU A 93 -7.62 -5.54 17.10
CA GLU A 93 -8.92 -5.35 17.73
C GLU A 93 -9.82 -4.65 16.72
N LEU A 94 -10.76 -5.38 16.11
CA LEU A 94 -11.72 -4.83 15.13
C LEU A 94 -12.43 -3.57 15.67
N ASP A 95 -12.63 -3.53 16.99
CA ASP A 95 -13.23 -2.41 17.72
C ASP A 95 -12.39 -1.11 17.61
N ALA A 96 -11.07 -1.22 17.51
CA ALA A 96 -10.18 -0.05 17.36
C ALA A 96 -10.27 0.59 15.97
N PHE A 97 -10.75 -0.16 14.96
CA PHE A 97 -11.02 0.34 13.62
C PHE A 97 -12.45 0.86 13.45
N MET A 98 -13.30 0.69 14.47
CA MET A 98 -14.72 1.04 14.42
C MET A 98 -15.04 2.02 15.56
N ALA A 99 -14.50 3.24 15.49
CA ALA A 99 -14.89 4.30 16.41
C ALA A 99 -16.28 4.83 15.99
N ASP A 100 -17.28 4.72 16.87
CA ASP A 100 -18.67 5.16 16.63
C ASP A 100 -19.31 4.54 15.38
N GLY A 101 -18.95 3.29 15.05
CA GLY A 101 -19.46 2.60 13.86
C GLY A 101 -18.90 3.11 12.54
N LYS A 102 -17.83 3.92 12.58
CA LYS A 102 -17.11 4.41 11.40
C LYS A 102 -15.71 3.83 11.34
N PRO A 103 -15.19 3.54 10.14
CA PRO A 103 -13.79 3.19 9.95
C PRO A 103 -12.90 4.32 10.50
N ALA A 104 -12.18 4.04 11.58
CA ALA A 104 -11.17 4.92 12.15
C ALA A 104 -9.81 4.25 12.00
N LEU A 105 -8.81 4.98 11.50
CA LEU A 105 -7.44 4.50 11.49
C LEU A 105 -6.89 4.57 12.91
N PRO A 106 -6.52 3.45 13.54
CA PRO A 106 -5.83 3.50 14.82
C PRO A 106 -4.50 4.26 14.70
N PRO A 107 -3.98 4.75 15.84
CA PRO A 107 -2.73 5.49 15.86
C PRO A 107 -1.60 4.69 15.22
N LEU A 108 -0.89 5.31 14.26
CA LEU A 108 0.22 4.70 13.51
C LEU A 108 1.35 4.24 14.44
N GLU A 109 1.43 4.84 15.63
CA GLU A 109 2.38 4.53 16.71
C GLU A 109 2.27 3.07 17.18
N LYS A 110 1.09 2.46 17.09
CA LYS A 110 0.90 1.04 17.43
C LYS A 110 1.56 0.09 16.41
N TYR A 111 1.82 0.58 15.20
CA TYR A 111 2.34 -0.21 14.08
C TYR A 111 3.82 0.08 13.77
N LYS A 112 4.47 0.93 14.57
CA LYS A 112 5.87 1.36 14.37
C LYS A 112 6.87 0.21 14.35
N ASP A 113 6.55 -0.89 15.04
CA ASP A 113 7.42 -2.05 15.18
C ASP A 113 7.05 -3.17 14.17
N MET A 114 5.94 -3.01 13.44
CA MET A 114 5.49 -3.99 12.45
C MET A 114 6.13 -3.68 11.10
N ALA A 115 6.67 -4.72 10.46
CA ALA A 115 7.17 -4.63 9.10
C ALA A 115 5.98 -4.42 8.14
N ILE A 116 5.97 -3.30 7.45
CA ILE A 116 4.97 -2.92 6.45
C ILE A 116 5.64 -2.96 5.08
N GLU A 117 5.11 -3.81 4.21
CA GLU A 117 5.53 -3.93 2.83
C GLU A 117 4.45 -3.34 1.92
N VAL A 118 4.80 -2.30 1.16
CA VAL A 118 3.91 -1.73 0.15
C VAL A 118 3.96 -2.63 -1.08
N GLU A 119 2.89 -3.36 -1.37
CA GLU A 119 2.81 -4.27 -2.52
C GLU A 119 2.44 -3.52 -3.81
N ASP A 120 1.59 -2.50 -3.73
CA ASP A 120 1.16 -1.67 -4.86
C ASP A 120 0.79 -0.28 -4.35
N LEU A 121 1.25 0.76 -5.03
CA LEU A 121 0.94 2.15 -4.76
C LEU A 121 0.78 2.89 -6.08
N LYS A 122 -0.28 3.68 -6.16
CA LYS A 122 -0.36 4.83 -7.05
C LYS A 122 -0.96 6.00 -6.28
N ALA A 123 -0.18 7.05 -6.14
CA ALA A 123 -0.59 8.28 -5.47
C ALA A 123 -0.27 9.51 -6.33
N ARG A 124 -1.05 10.57 -6.13
CA ARG A 124 -0.82 11.88 -6.71
C ARG A 124 -0.67 12.91 -5.60
N ILE A 125 0.33 13.76 -5.74
CA ILE A 125 0.68 14.80 -4.78
C ILE A 125 0.64 16.15 -5.52
N PRO A 126 -0.29 17.05 -5.20
CA PRO A 126 -0.35 18.38 -5.78
C PRO A 126 0.87 19.24 -5.44
N GLU A 127 1.25 20.12 -6.36
CA GLU A 127 2.33 21.10 -6.19
C GLU A 127 2.21 21.93 -4.90
N ALA A 128 0.99 22.34 -4.56
CA ALA A 128 0.73 23.10 -3.33
C ALA A 128 1.14 22.33 -2.07
N THR A 129 0.91 21.02 -2.04
CA THR A 129 1.33 20.15 -0.92
C THR A 129 2.83 20.04 -0.84
N ILE A 130 3.51 19.88 -1.98
CA ILE A 130 4.98 19.80 -2.03
C ILE A 130 5.59 21.09 -1.48
N ASN A 131 5.12 22.25 -1.95
CA ASN A 131 5.60 23.55 -1.48
C ASN A 131 5.38 23.76 0.01
N ARG A 132 4.16 23.49 0.49
CA ARG A 132 3.83 23.62 1.91
C ARG A 132 4.69 22.69 2.77
N THR A 133 4.93 21.46 2.33
CA THR A 133 5.76 20.51 3.07
C THR A 133 7.23 20.94 3.08
N ALA A 134 7.78 21.33 1.93
CA ALA A 134 9.17 21.77 1.82
C ALA A 134 9.45 23.00 2.69
N THR A 135 8.52 23.95 2.73
CA THR A 135 8.65 25.18 3.52
C THR A 135 8.40 24.98 5.02
N SER A 136 7.45 24.10 5.40
CA SER A 136 7.11 23.88 6.83
C SER A 136 8.01 22.85 7.50
N ALA A 137 8.10 21.62 6.96
CA ALA A 137 8.90 20.55 7.54
C ALA A 137 10.42 20.79 7.37
N GLY A 138 10.78 21.52 6.30
CA GLY A 138 12.17 21.87 6.00
C GLY A 138 12.64 23.19 6.58
N ALA A 139 11.80 23.95 7.30
CA ALA A 139 12.09 25.33 7.71
C ALA A 139 13.45 25.51 8.39
N GLU A 140 13.80 24.65 9.36
CA GLU A 140 15.07 24.71 10.07
C GLU A 140 16.26 24.47 9.13
N ALA A 141 16.16 23.47 8.25
CA ALA A 141 17.20 23.13 7.29
C ALA A 141 17.33 24.18 6.19
N LEU A 142 16.22 24.79 5.74
CA LEU A 142 16.25 25.94 4.83
C LEU A 142 16.99 27.11 5.48
N ALA A 143 16.61 27.49 6.70
CA ALA A 143 17.26 28.56 7.45
C ALA A 143 18.76 28.29 7.67
N LYS A 144 19.14 27.06 8.06
CA LYS A 144 20.54 26.65 8.22
C LYS A 144 21.36 26.77 6.94
N ASN A 145 20.73 26.55 5.78
CA ASN A 145 21.37 26.69 4.48
C ASN A 145 21.25 28.11 3.89
N GLY A 146 20.58 29.03 4.59
CA GLY A 146 20.28 30.38 4.13
C GLY A 146 19.26 30.42 3.00
N ILE A 147 18.48 29.37 2.78
CA ILE A 147 17.52 29.31 1.67
C ILE A 147 16.22 30.01 2.11
N GLN A 148 15.75 30.92 1.28
CA GLN A 148 14.53 31.70 1.48
C GLN A 148 13.64 31.65 0.23
N ASP A 149 12.36 31.98 0.38
CA ASP A 149 11.37 32.07 -0.71
C ASP A 149 11.36 30.83 -1.64
N LEU A 150 11.48 29.63 -1.05
CA LEU A 150 11.50 28.39 -1.81
C LEU A 150 10.15 28.17 -2.52
N ASP A 151 10.20 27.99 -3.84
CA ASP A 151 9.07 27.66 -4.71
C ASP A 151 9.45 26.47 -5.61
N ILE A 152 8.61 25.44 -5.62
CA ILE A 152 8.76 24.22 -6.41
C ILE A 152 7.60 24.17 -7.39
N ARG A 153 7.90 24.15 -8.69
CA ARG A 153 6.92 23.99 -9.76
C ARG A 153 7.03 22.64 -10.44
N ILE A 154 5.89 22.01 -10.66
CA ILE A 154 5.77 20.73 -11.32
C ILE A 154 5.42 20.98 -12.79
N GLY A 155 6.39 20.72 -13.67
CA GLY A 155 6.18 20.64 -15.11
C GLY A 155 5.67 19.27 -15.55
N GLU A 156 5.53 19.07 -16.85
CA GLU A 156 5.11 17.79 -17.44
C GLU A 156 6.27 16.77 -17.49
N GLY A 157 5.94 15.48 -17.42
CA GLY A 157 6.88 14.38 -17.70
C GLY A 157 8.01 14.24 -16.67
N GLY A 158 7.71 14.50 -15.41
CA GLY A 158 8.64 14.46 -14.27
C GLY A 158 9.52 15.70 -14.12
N ARG A 159 9.37 16.74 -14.95
CA ARG A 159 10.19 17.95 -14.84
C ARG A 159 9.78 18.78 -13.62
N LEU A 160 10.77 19.20 -12.83
CA LEU A 160 10.60 20.12 -11.72
C LEU A 160 11.44 21.38 -11.93
N THR A 161 10.92 22.52 -11.51
CA THR A 161 11.69 23.75 -11.34
C THR A 161 11.66 24.16 -9.88
N VAL A 162 12.84 24.31 -9.28
CA VAL A 162 13.02 24.74 -7.89
C VAL A 162 13.69 26.11 -7.90
N SER A 163 13.05 27.09 -7.30
CA SER A 163 13.54 28.47 -7.24
C SER A 163 13.50 29.03 -5.84
N GLY A 164 14.27 30.08 -5.60
CA GLY A 164 14.31 30.77 -4.31
C GLY A 164 15.49 31.73 -4.23
N LYS A 165 15.90 32.05 -2.99
CA LYS A 165 17.07 32.89 -2.71
C LYS A 165 17.99 32.21 -1.71
N VAL A 166 19.29 32.46 -1.82
CA VAL A 166 20.28 32.07 -0.81
C VAL A 166 20.85 33.32 -0.15
N ASP A 167 20.73 33.40 1.17
CA ASP A 167 21.33 34.40 2.03
C ASP A 167 22.77 34.01 2.39
N LYS A 168 23.69 34.95 2.17
CA LYS A 168 25.12 34.86 2.48
C LYS A 168 25.65 36.21 2.96
N LEU A 169 25.33 37.26 2.21
CA LEU A 169 25.67 38.67 2.48
C LEU A 169 24.73 39.60 1.71
N ILE A 170 24.33 39.15 0.52
CA ILE A 170 23.23 39.66 -0.30
C ILE A 170 22.33 38.49 -0.67
N ASP A 171 21.06 38.77 -0.95
CA ASP A 171 20.12 37.76 -1.45
C ASP A 171 20.48 37.38 -2.88
N ILE A 172 20.85 36.12 -3.07
CA ILE A 172 21.19 35.58 -4.39
C ILE A 172 20.03 34.73 -4.91
N PRO A 173 19.31 35.16 -5.96
CA PRO A 173 18.26 34.34 -6.54
C PRO A 173 18.86 33.13 -7.26
N PHE A 174 18.15 32.00 -7.16
CA PHE A 174 18.47 30.77 -7.89
C PHE A 174 17.22 30.19 -8.54
N GLU A 175 17.46 29.47 -9.63
CA GLU A 175 16.49 28.62 -10.31
C GLU A 175 17.20 27.36 -10.80
N LEU A 176 16.67 26.20 -10.46
CA LEU A 176 17.16 24.89 -10.86
C LEU A 176 16.02 24.16 -11.58
N THR A 177 16.27 23.67 -12.79
CA THR A 177 15.33 22.82 -13.52
C THR A 177 15.95 21.45 -13.71
N GLY A 178 15.20 20.40 -13.42
CA GLY A 178 15.66 19.03 -13.64
C GLY A 178 14.50 18.07 -13.79
N LYS A 179 14.83 16.82 -14.13
CA LYS A 179 13.87 15.76 -14.36
C LYS A 179 13.94 14.71 -13.25
N LEU A 180 12.78 14.42 -12.65
CA LEU A 180 12.61 13.27 -11.78
C LEU A 180 12.40 12.00 -12.59
N SER A 181 13.02 10.93 -12.12
CA SER A 181 12.92 9.59 -12.69
C SER A 181 13.18 8.55 -11.60
N VAL A 182 12.91 7.30 -11.90
CA VAL A 182 13.28 6.18 -11.04
C VAL A 182 14.62 5.62 -11.53
N GLY A 183 15.61 5.62 -10.65
CA GLY A 183 16.93 5.03 -10.86
C GLY A 183 16.97 3.55 -10.48
N ASP A 184 18.18 2.98 -10.51
CA ASP A 184 18.38 1.58 -10.15
C ASP A 184 17.97 1.32 -8.70
N GLY A 185 17.43 0.11 -8.46
CA GLY A 185 16.99 -0.27 -7.13
C GLY A 185 15.71 0.44 -6.63
N GLY A 186 15.08 1.31 -7.43
CA GLY A 186 13.93 2.11 -7.01
C GLY A 186 14.31 3.41 -6.31
N ALA A 187 15.56 3.87 -6.48
CA ALA A 187 16.00 5.17 -6.00
C ALA A 187 15.29 6.29 -6.78
N LEU A 188 15.04 7.41 -6.12
CA LEU A 188 14.57 8.63 -6.75
C LEU A 188 15.77 9.31 -7.40
N ARG A 189 15.70 9.59 -8.71
CA ARG A 189 16.77 10.22 -9.47
C ARG A 189 16.32 11.60 -9.94
N PHE A 190 17.06 12.64 -9.57
CA PHE A 190 16.91 13.99 -10.08
C PHE A 190 18.09 14.32 -11.00
N GLU A 191 17.80 14.44 -12.30
CA GLU A 191 18.77 14.84 -13.31
C GLU A 191 18.66 16.34 -13.56
N LEU A 192 19.68 17.09 -13.16
CA LEU A 192 19.72 18.55 -13.33
C LEU A 192 19.93 18.90 -14.80
N GLU A 193 18.94 19.54 -15.41
CA GLU A 193 18.97 19.98 -16.81
C GLU A 193 19.53 21.40 -16.94
N LYS A 194 19.13 22.30 -16.04
CA LYS A 194 19.51 23.72 -16.07
C LYS A 194 19.69 24.26 -14.67
N SER A 195 20.72 25.08 -14.48
CA SER A 195 20.90 25.86 -13.26
C SER A 195 21.18 27.31 -13.60
N HIS A 196 20.43 28.21 -12.98
CA HIS A 196 20.66 29.63 -13.02
C HIS A 196 20.89 30.12 -11.60
N ILE A 197 22.14 30.43 -11.28
CA ILE A 197 22.54 30.98 -9.98
C ILE A 197 23.49 32.12 -10.26
N PHE A 198 23.20 33.30 -9.73
CA PHE A 198 24.08 34.46 -9.88
C PHE A 198 25.19 34.41 -8.82
N GLY A 199 26.46 34.44 -9.22
CA GLY A 199 27.59 34.56 -8.29
C GLY A 199 28.30 33.24 -7.93
N VAL A 200 28.82 33.13 -6.71
CA VAL A 200 29.82 32.12 -6.29
C VAL A 200 29.26 30.87 -5.61
N VAL A 201 27.94 30.70 -5.54
CA VAL A 201 27.32 29.55 -4.85
C VAL A 201 27.42 28.30 -5.73
N PRO A 202 28.12 27.23 -5.32
CA PRO A 202 28.21 26.01 -6.11
C PRO A 202 26.86 25.28 -6.16
N VAL A 203 26.39 24.99 -7.37
CA VAL A 203 25.11 24.28 -7.61
C VAL A 203 25.00 22.96 -6.81
N PRO A 204 26.04 22.10 -6.73
CA PRO A 204 25.94 20.85 -5.97
C PRO A 204 25.62 21.08 -4.49
N LYS A 205 26.22 22.10 -3.86
CA LYS A 205 25.96 22.44 -2.46
C LYS A 205 24.52 22.92 -2.26
N LEU A 206 23.99 23.68 -3.22
CA LEU A 206 22.61 24.13 -3.18
C LEU A 206 21.64 22.94 -3.29
N VAL A 207 21.85 22.05 -4.25
CA VAL A 207 21.00 20.84 -4.41
C VAL A 207 21.04 19.97 -3.16
N MET A 208 22.22 19.77 -2.57
CA MET A 208 22.34 19.06 -1.29
C MET A 208 21.64 19.77 -0.14
N GLY A 209 21.69 21.10 -0.07
CA GLY A 209 20.98 21.90 0.92
C GLY A 209 19.45 21.83 0.77
N LEU A 210 18.96 21.79 -0.48
CA LEU A 210 17.56 21.58 -0.78
C LEU A 210 17.12 20.15 -0.39
N ALA A 211 17.89 19.14 -0.77
CA ALA A 211 17.66 17.77 -0.31
C ALA A 211 17.63 17.66 1.23
N ALA A 212 18.51 18.42 1.92
CA ALA A 212 18.47 18.55 3.38
C ALA A 212 17.12 18.98 3.89
N SER A 213 16.58 20.05 3.30
CA SER A 213 15.32 20.61 3.73
C SER A 213 14.15 19.67 3.52
N MET A 214 14.13 18.93 2.41
CA MET A 214 13.02 18.04 2.11
C MET A 214 13.02 16.77 2.98
N THR A 215 14.16 16.39 3.55
CA THR A 215 14.33 15.12 4.28
C THR A 215 14.45 15.31 5.79
N GLY A 216 14.40 16.57 6.26
CA GLY A 216 14.70 16.94 7.64
C GLY A 216 16.17 16.73 7.97
N SER A 217 16.58 17.04 9.19
CA SER A 217 17.98 16.94 9.69
C SER A 217 18.61 15.54 9.65
N LYS A 218 17.97 14.55 9.01
CA LYS A 218 18.41 13.17 8.83
C LYS A 218 19.27 12.93 7.58
N LEU A 219 19.79 13.97 6.93
CA LEU A 219 20.64 13.88 5.73
C LEU A 219 21.76 12.82 5.78
N GLU A 220 22.42 12.66 6.93
CA GLU A 220 23.49 11.66 7.08
C GLU A 220 23.00 10.23 6.82
N LYS A 221 21.68 9.99 6.95
CA LYS A 221 21.02 8.72 6.66
C LYS A 221 20.47 8.61 5.24
N VAL A 222 20.32 9.74 4.53
CA VAL A 222 19.58 9.78 3.25
C VAL A 222 20.40 9.28 2.05
N GLY A 223 21.72 9.07 2.22
CA GLY A 223 22.53 8.39 1.22
C GLY A 223 22.50 9.06 -0.16
N VAL A 224 22.46 10.40 -0.20
CA VAL A 224 22.44 11.15 -1.46
C VAL A 224 23.73 10.85 -2.22
N ARG A 225 23.61 10.21 -3.38
CA ARG A 225 24.73 10.00 -4.29
C ARG A 225 24.65 11.04 -5.40
N GLN A 226 25.76 11.73 -5.62
CA GLN A 226 25.89 12.61 -6.77
C GLN A 226 26.82 11.96 -7.78
N GLN A 227 26.35 11.86 -9.02
CA GLN A 227 27.16 11.50 -10.17
C GLN A 227 26.91 12.53 -11.27
N ASP A 228 27.92 13.33 -11.59
CA ASP A 228 27.80 14.45 -12.54
C ASP A 228 26.66 15.41 -12.15
N ASN A 229 25.67 15.56 -13.03
CA ASN A 229 24.46 16.36 -12.84
C ASN A 229 23.27 15.55 -12.28
N THR A 230 23.51 14.31 -11.87
CA THR A 230 22.49 13.40 -11.37
C THR A 230 22.62 13.26 -9.85
N PHE A 231 21.48 13.39 -9.16
CA PHE A 231 21.36 13.22 -7.73
C PHE A 231 20.41 12.05 -7.46
N GLU A 232 20.87 11.04 -6.75
CA GLU A 232 20.08 9.86 -6.39
C GLU A 232 19.79 9.84 -4.89
N PHE A 233 18.53 9.57 -4.56
CA PHE A 233 18.00 9.49 -3.21
C PHE A 233 17.40 8.11 -2.97
N ASP A 234 17.80 7.44 -1.90
CA ASP A 234 17.15 6.20 -1.49
C ASP A 234 15.79 6.52 -0.86
N VAL A 235 14.71 6.17 -1.54
CA VAL A 235 13.34 6.40 -1.05
C VAL A 235 13.10 5.70 0.28
N ASN A 236 13.68 4.53 0.52
CA ASN A 236 13.50 3.80 1.78
C ASN A 236 14.17 4.51 2.97
N SER A 237 15.17 5.35 2.72
CA SER A 237 15.78 6.19 3.77
C SER A 237 14.86 7.33 4.23
N LEU A 238 13.88 7.71 3.39
CA LEU A 238 12.89 8.75 3.66
C LEU A 238 11.65 8.21 4.38
N LEU A 239 11.44 6.90 4.31
CA LEU A 239 10.34 6.22 4.96
C LEU A 239 10.71 5.87 6.41
N PRO A 240 9.71 5.71 7.30
CA PRO A 240 9.92 5.04 8.57
C PRO A 240 10.63 3.69 8.36
N PRO A 241 11.55 3.29 9.26
CA PRO A 241 12.42 2.11 9.05
C PRO A 241 11.67 0.79 8.95
N ASN A 242 10.42 0.75 9.41
CA ASN A 242 9.53 -0.40 9.36
C ASN A 242 8.72 -0.46 8.06
N ILE A 243 8.75 0.57 7.20
CA ILE A 243 8.06 0.62 5.92
C ILE A 243 9.06 0.37 4.79
N ARG A 244 8.72 -0.55 3.88
CA ARG A 244 9.50 -0.84 2.67
C ARG A 244 8.67 -0.61 1.43
N MET A 245 9.26 0.05 0.44
CA MET A 245 8.63 0.32 -0.85
C MET A 245 9.68 0.40 -1.95
N GLY A 246 9.42 -0.25 -3.08
CA GLY A 246 10.17 -0.01 -4.31
C GLY A 246 9.42 1.00 -5.17
N LEU A 247 10.01 2.16 -5.43
CA LEU A 247 9.44 3.06 -6.43
C LEU A 247 9.69 2.47 -7.83
N THR A 248 8.65 2.44 -8.67
CA THR A 248 8.72 1.85 -10.02
C THR A 248 8.52 2.88 -11.12
N ASN A 249 7.76 3.93 -10.84
CA ASN A 249 7.53 5.01 -11.79
C ASN A 249 7.31 6.34 -11.07
N ILE A 250 7.70 7.41 -11.76
CA ILE A 250 7.39 8.80 -11.41
C ILE A 250 6.99 9.49 -12.69
N ASP A 251 5.83 10.13 -12.66
CA ASP A 251 5.36 11.00 -13.72
C ASP A 251 4.86 12.31 -13.12
N SER A 252 4.58 13.29 -13.95
CA SER A 252 3.89 14.49 -13.50
C SER A 252 2.98 15.05 -14.57
N ARG A 253 1.80 15.49 -14.16
CA ARG A 253 0.74 16.00 -15.04
C ARG A 253 -0.07 17.04 -14.29
N GLN A 254 -0.42 18.14 -14.96
CA GLN A 254 -1.38 19.12 -14.41
C GLN A 254 -1.01 19.68 -13.02
N GLY A 255 0.29 19.87 -12.75
CA GLY A 255 0.74 20.38 -11.45
C GLY A 255 0.70 19.34 -10.31
N GLU A 256 0.62 18.05 -10.64
CA GLU A 256 0.68 16.95 -9.68
C GLU A 256 1.85 16.03 -9.98
N LEU A 257 2.53 15.57 -8.92
CA LEU A 257 3.50 14.48 -8.99
C LEU A 257 2.78 13.16 -8.80
N ILE A 258 2.97 12.24 -9.74
CA ILE A 258 2.37 10.90 -9.73
C ILE A 258 3.48 9.91 -9.34
N LEU A 259 3.27 9.19 -8.25
CA LEU A 259 4.19 8.18 -7.74
C LEU A 259 3.55 6.81 -7.90
N GLU A 260 4.28 5.87 -8.50
CA GLU A 260 3.88 4.47 -8.54
C GLU A 260 4.99 3.59 -7.98
N GLY A 261 4.61 2.61 -7.19
CA GLY A 261 5.56 1.72 -6.54
C GLY A 261 4.91 0.47 -5.99
N GLY A 262 5.73 -0.35 -5.35
CA GLY A 262 5.35 -1.63 -4.78
C GLY A 262 6.58 -2.48 -4.53
N SER A 263 6.40 -3.62 -3.88
CA SER A 263 7.37 -4.71 -3.92
C SER A 263 7.61 -5.02 -5.39
N LYS A 264 8.87 -5.01 -5.84
CA LYS A 264 9.20 -5.53 -7.17
C LYS A 264 8.47 -6.88 -7.30
N PRO A 265 7.74 -7.15 -8.39
CA PRO A 265 7.22 -8.48 -8.59
C PRO A 265 8.41 -9.40 -8.44
N THR A 266 8.39 -10.25 -7.40
CA THR A 266 9.27 -11.41 -7.33
C THR A 266 9.14 -12.00 -8.72
N LYS A 267 10.23 -11.98 -9.52
CA LYS A 267 10.23 -12.64 -10.83
C LYS A 267 9.58 -13.98 -10.55
N GLU A 268 8.39 -14.20 -11.11
CA GLU A 268 7.67 -15.45 -10.99
C GLU A 268 8.73 -16.51 -11.28
N VAL A 269 9.08 -17.30 -10.26
CA VAL A 269 9.90 -18.48 -10.49
C VAL A 269 9.11 -19.22 -11.56
N PRO A 270 9.65 -19.42 -12.77
CA PRO A 270 8.91 -20.07 -13.84
C PRO A 270 8.30 -21.31 -13.22
N GLN A 271 6.97 -21.32 -13.15
CA GLN A 271 6.23 -22.48 -12.69
C GLN A 271 6.81 -23.62 -13.53
N PRO A 272 7.45 -24.64 -12.91
CA PRO A 272 8.03 -25.71 -13.69
C PRO A 272 6.91 -26.19 -14.58
N ALA A 273 7.13 -26.08 -15.90
CA ALA A 273 6.14 -26.39 -16.91
C ALA A 273 5.43 -27.66 -16.43
N SER A 274 4.11 -27.58 -16.25
CA SER A 274 3.32 -28.76 -15.93
C SER A 274 3.79 -29.82 -16.92
N ASN A 275 4.44 -30.86 -16.39
CA ASN A 275 4.94 -31.94 -17.22
C ASN A 275 3.79 -32.30 -18.16
N PRO A 276 4.00 -32.32 -19.49
CA PRO A 276 2.92 -32.69 -20.38
C PRO A 276 2.38 -34.02 -19.88
N THR A 277 1.09 -34.05 -19.56
CA THR A 277 0.39 -35.29 -19.29
C THR A 277 0.64 -36.16 -20.51
N VAL A 278 1.53 -37.14 -20.36
CA VAL A 278 1.69 -38.19 -21.35
C VAL A 278 0.38 -38.98 -21.28
N ILE A 279 -0.57 -38.63 -22.14
CA ILE A 279 -1.65 -39.54 -22.48
C ILE A 279 -0.96 -40.71 -23.17
N THR A 280 -0.67 -41.74 -22.40
CA THR A 280 -0.26 -43.02 -22.95
C THR A 280 -1.53 -43.61 -23.55
N GLU A 281 -1.71 -43.45 -24.86
CA GLU A 281 -2.60 -44.34 -25.60
C GLU A 281 -2.05 -45.76 -25.42
N MET A 282 -2.73 -46.55 -24.60
CA MET A 282 -2.54 -47.99 -24.52
C MET A 282 -3.06 -48.61 -25.82
N GLY A 283 -2.19 -48.70 -26.82
CA GLY A 283 -2.36 -49.64 -27.92
C GLY A 283 -2.27 -51.09 -27.40
N PRO A 284 -2.95 -52.07 -28.03
CA PRO A 284 -3.14 -53.41 -27.49
C PRO A 284 -1.92 -54.34 -27.60
N TRP A 285 -0.69 -53.82 -27.71
CA TRP A 285 0.49 -54.65 -27.90
C TRP A 285 1.71 -54.15 -27.11
N GLY A 286 2.07 -54.90 -26.06
CA GLY A 286 3.47 -55.21 -25.74
C GLY A 286 4.20 -54.30 -24.74
N VAL A 287 4.46 -54.86 -23.56
CA VAL A 287 5.41 -54.37 -22.54
C VAL A 287 6.83 -54.29 -23.12
N TYR A 288 7.52 -53.17 -22.89
CA TYR A 288 8.99 -53.12 -22.92
C TYR A 288 9.51 -52.46 -21.65
N HIS A 289 10.18 -53.25 -20.81
CA HIS A 289 11.10 -52.73 -19.81
C HIS A 289 12.41 -52.35 -20.50
N ARG A 290 12.87 -51.11 -20.32
CA ARG A 290 14.26 -50.75 -20.55
C ARG A 290 14.80 -50.07 -19.28
N ARG A 291 15.65 -50.80 -18.55
CA ARG A 291 16.65 -50.20 -17.64
C ARG A 291 17.79 -49.66 -18.48
N GLY A 292 18.33 -48.52 -18.09
CA GLY A 292 19.62 -48.05 -18.59
C GLY A 292 19.89 -46.60 -18.18
N GLU A 293 20.71 -46.50 -17.12
CA GLU A 293 21.63 -45.42 -16.70
C GLU A 293 21.15 -43.96 -16.62
#